data_AF-A0A9D6Y636-F1
#
_entry.id   AF-A0A9D6Y636-F1
#
_cell.length_a   1.000
_cell.length_b   1.000
_cell.length_c   1.000
_cell.angle_alpha   90.00
_cell.angle_beta   90.00
_cell.angle_gamma   90.00
#
_symmetry.space_group_name_H-M   'P 1'
#
loop_
_entity.id
_entity.type
_entity.pdbx_description
1 polymer ?
#
loop_
_entity_poly.entity_id
_entity_poly.type
_entity_poly.pdbx_seq_one_letter_code
_entity_poly.pdbx_strand_id
1 'polypeptide(L)'
;MMRALGREGGFSFVSILLAMLLLAVLYFGYFRLSSSSGEKGAGIQSLQTSKGIACRTQRQQIERDVQAYSMSHDGPPHSLAELEREGIRVPSCPEGGRYALAGIQITCSTHP
;
A
#
# COMPACT_ATOMS: atom_id res chain seq x y z
N MET A 1 -59.85 47.45 6.78
CA MET A 1 -58.64 47.19 7.60
C MET A 1 -57.73 46.27 6.80
N MET A 2 -56.43 46.56 6.80
CA MET A 2 -55.50 46.40 5.68
C MET A 2 -55.22 44.95 5.21
N ARG A 3 -55.10 44.79 3.88
CA ARG A 3 -54.66 43.60 3.14
C ARG A 3 -53.15 43.45 3.23
N ALA A 4 -52.65 42.31 3.71
CA ALA A 4 -51.25 41.91 3.56
C ALA A 4 -51.10 41.17 2.22
N LEU A 5 -50.66 41.89 1.19
CA LEU A 5 -50.15 41.33 -0.06
C LEU A 5 -48.63 41.39 0.03
N GLY A 6 -47.96 40.23 0.07
CA GLY A 6 -46.51 40.15 0.30
C GLY A 6 -45.84 38.87 -0.22
N ARG A 7 -45.64 38.80 -1.54
CA ARG A 7 -44.56 38.06 -2.24
C ARG A 7 -44.33 36.58 -1.89
N GLU A 8 -45.17 35.70 -2.45
CA GLU A 8 -44.98 34.25 -2.46
C GLU A 8 -43.92 33.76 -3.49
N GLY A 9 -43.35 34.62 -4.34
CA GLY A 9 -42.37 34.24 -5.36
C GLY A 9 -40.89 34.30 -4.96
N GLY A 10 -40.56 34.87 -3.79
CA GLY A 10 -39.16 35.08 -3.39
C GLY A 10 -38.48 33.86 -2.76
N PHE A 11 -39.25 33.06 -2.01
CA PHE A 11 -38.71 31.93 -1.24
C PHE A 11 -38.30 30.76 -2.15
N SER A 12 -39.03 30.56 -3.26
CA SER A 12 -38.75 29.52 -4.24
C SER A 12 -37.49 29.81 -5.06
N PHE A 13 -37.25 31.07 -5.44
CA PHE A 13 -36.05 31.43 -6.17
C PHE A 13 -34.78 31.29 -5.31
N VAL A 14 -34.86 31.71 -4.04
CA VAL A 14 -33.73 31.60 -3.10
C VAL A 14 -33.40 30.13 -2.79
N SER A 15 -34.41 29.26 -2.63
CA SER A 15 -34.16 27.83 -2.38
C SER A 15 -33.52 27.12 -3.57
N ILE A 16 -33.94 27.45 -4.80
CA ILE A 16 -33.35 26.90 -6.03
C ILE A 16 -31.88 27.36 -6.18
N LEU A 17 -31.59 28.62 -5.89
CA LEU A 17 -30.24 29.17 -5.99
C LEU A 17 -29.30 28.53 -4.95
N LEU A 18 -29.80 28.31 -3.72
CA LEU A 18 -29.06 27.59 -2.69
C LEU A 18 -28.78 26.14 -3.08
N ALA A 19 -29.77 25.43 -3.64
CA ALA A 19 -29.60 24.05 -4.10
C ALA A 19 -28.57 23.94 -5.23
N MET A 20 -28.61 24.85 -6.21
CA MET A 20 -27.59 24.97 -7.26
C MET A 20 -26.19 25.21 -6.71
N LEU A 21 -26.07 26.07 -5.70
CA LEU A 21 -24.78 26.38 -5.06
C LEU A 21 -24.23 25.17 -4.31
N LEU A 22 -25.07 24.45 -3.56
CA LEU A 22 -24.68 23.20 -2.92
C LEU A 22 -24.23 22.16 -3.95
N LEU A 23 -24.97 21.98 -5.05
CA LEU A 23 -24.58 21.08 -6.14
C LEU A 23 -23.25 21.49 -6.78
N ALA A 24 -23.00 22.79 -6.98
CA ALA A 24 -21.74 23.27 -7.52
C ALA A 24 -20.56 23.02 -6.56
N VAL A 25 -20.74 23.24 -5.25
CA VAL A 25 -19.73 22.95 -4.23
C VAL A 25 -19.49 21.45 -4.10
N LEU A 26 -20.54 20.63 -4.15
CA LEU A 26 -20.42 19.17 -4.16
C LEU A 26 -19.76 18.67 -5.43
N TYR A 27 -20.09 19.23 -6.60
CA TYR A 27 -19.50 18.83 -7.86
C TYR A 27 -18.02 19.22 -7.94
N PHE A 28 -17.68 20.49 -7.64
CA PHE A 28 -16.28 20.94 -7.60
C PHE A 28 -15.50 20.31 -6.46
N GLY A 29 -16.11 20.15 -5.29
CA GLY A 29 -15.52 19.48 -4.14
C GLY A 29 -15.26 18.01 -4.42
N TYR A 30 -16.22 17.28 -4.97
CA TYR A 30 -16.06 15.88 -5.37
C TYR A 30 -15.10 15.71 -6.55
N PHE A 31 -15.05 16.65 -7.50
CA PHE A 31 -14.12 16.58 -8.63
C PHE A 31 -12.68 16.95 -8.22
N ARG A 32 -12.51 17.99 -7.38
CA ARG A 32 -11.21 18.36 -6.77
C ARG A 32 -10.73 17.29 -5.80
N LEU A 33 -11.62 16.74 -4.99
CA LEU A 33 -11.34 15.61 -4.14
C LEU A 33 -11.10 14.37 -4.99
N SER A 34 -11.79 14.09 -6.09
CA SER A 34 -11.46 12.98 -7.01
C SER A 34 -10.11 13.16 -7.71
N SER A 35 -9.68 14.39 -7.99
CA SER A 35 -8.33 14.68 -8.50
C SER A 35 -7.24 14.64 -7.41
N SER A 36 -7.65 14.69 -6.12
CA SER A 36 -6.79 14.57 -4.94
C SER A 36 -6.98 13.25 -4.17
N SER A 37 -7.97 12.44 -4.53
CA SER A 37 -8.32 11.13 -4.00
C SER A 37 -7.51 10.17 -4.82
N GLY A 38 -6.20 10.26 -4.60
CA GLY A 38 -5.30 9.14 -4.72
C GLY A 38 -5.68 8.05 -3.72
N GLU A 39 -6.93 7.60 -3.67
CA GLU A 39 -7.34 6.38 -2.96
C GLU A 39 -7.02 5.16 -3.83
N LYS A 40 -7.15 5.28 -5.16
CA LYS A 40 -6.55 4.32 -6.10
C LYS A 40 -5.01 4.39 -6.07
N GLY A 41 -4.46 5.56 -5.76
CA GLY A 41 -3.02 5.76 -5.54
C GLY A 41 -2.54 5.11 -4.24
N ALA A 42 -3.12 5.48 -3.10
CA ALA A 42 -2.73 4.99 -1.77
C ALA A 42 -2.97 3.48 -1.59
N GLY A 43 -4.00 2.91 -2.21
CA GLY A 43 -4.22 1.46 -2.24
C GLY A 43 -3.16 0.70 -3.04
N ILE A 44 -2.73 1.23 -4.19
CA ILE A 44 -1.71 0.59 -5.03
C ILE A 44 -0.29 0.85 -4.48
N GLN A 45 -0.06 2.02 -3.91
CA GLN A 45 1.20 2.38 -3.25
C GLN A 45 1.38 1.61 -1.95
N SER A 46 0.31 1.36 -1.19
CA SER A 46 0.37 0.48 -0.01
C SER A 46 0.66 -0.96 -0.40
N LEU A 47 0.05 -1.49 -1.46
CA LEU A 47 0.36 -2.84 -1.96
C LEU A 47 1.80 -2.99 -2.47
N GLN A 48 2.34 -2.01 -3.21
CA GLN A 48 3.75 -2.04 -3.62
C GLN A 48 4.70 -1.88 -2.43
N THR A 49 4.38 -0.99 -1.48
CA THR A 49 5.18 -0.83 -0.26
C THR A 49 5.15 -2.12 0.58
N SER A 50 4.01 -2.81 0.65
CA SER A 50 3.88 -4.09 1.34
C SER A 50 4.73 -5.18 0.70
N LYS A 51 4.85 -5.24 -0.63
CA LYS A 51 5.70 -6.23 -1.32
C LYS A 51 7.18 -6.00 -1.07
N GLY A 52 7.63 -4.73 -1.12
CA GLY A 52 9.01 -4.37 -0.77
C GLY A 52 9.36 -4.63 0.69
N ILE A 53 8.44 -4.36 1.62
CA ILE A 53 8.60 -4.70 3.05
C ILE A 53 8.64 -6.21 3.23
N ALA A 54 7.73 -6.96 2.60
CA ALA A 54 7.71 -8.42 2.67
C ALA A 54 9.01 -9.04 2.15
N CYS A 55 9.57 -8.52 1.04
CA CYS A 55 10.88 -8.96 0.57
C CYS A 55 11.98 -8.69 1.60
N ARG A 56 12.00 -7.50 2.23
CA ARG A 56 12.98 -7.17 3.27
C ARG A 56 12.86 -8.07 4.49
N THR A 57 11.64 -8.30 4.98
CA THR A 57 11.38 -9.18 6.12
C THR A 57 11.77 -10.62 5.81
N GLN A 58 11.47 -11.12 4.61
CA GLN A 58 11.91 -12.46 4.19
C GLN A 58 13.43 -12.56 4.10
N ARG A 59 14.12 -11.56 3.52
CA ARG A 59 15.60 -11.52 3.49
C ARG A 59 16.17 -11.60 4.91
N GLN A 60 15.68 -10.78 5.83
CA GLN A 60 16.12 -10.78 7.23
C GLN A 60 15.80 -12.10 7.95
N GLN A 61 14.69 -12.75 7.63
CA GLN A 61 14.36 -14.06 8.19
C GLN A 61 15.38 -15.10 7.73
N ILE A 62 15.64 -15.17 6.41
CA ILE A 62 16.62 -16.11 5.83
C ILE A 62 18.02 -15.83 6.39
N GLU A 63 18.42 -14.57 6.59
CA GLU A 63 19.71 -14.23 7.20
C GLU A 63 19.84 -14.75 8.64
N ARG A 64 18.75 -14.68 9.44
CA ARG A 64 18.74 -15.27 10.79
C ARG A 64 18.82 -16.78 10.74
N ASP A 65 18.16 -17.40 9.78
CA ASP A 65 18.18 -18.85 9.60
C ASP A 65 19.58 -19.33 9.17
N VAL A 66 20.24 -18.59 8.28
CA VAL A 66 21.66 -18.78 7.89
C VAL A 66 22.58 -18.63 9.11
N GLN A 67 22.31 -17.64 9.97
CA GLN A 67 23.07 -17.45 11.18
C GLN A 67 22.85 -18.60 12.19
N ALA A 68 21.61 -19.07 12.34
CA ALA A 68 21.29 -20.22 13.17
C ALA A 68 21.96 -21.51 12.65
N TYR A 69 21.95 -21.71 11.34
CA TYR A 69 22.70 -22.78 10.67
C TYR A 69 24.18 -22.72 11.03
N SER A 70 24.79 -21.53 10.92
CA SER A 70 26.22 -21.35 11.21
C SER A 70 26.60 -21.55 12.68
N MET A 71 25.62 -21.56 13.59
CA MET A 71 25.83 -21.88 15.01
C MET A 71 25.69 -23.37 15.29
N SER A 72 24.89 -24.09 14.50
CA SER A 72 24.69 -25.54 14.64
C SER A 72 25.68 -26.37 13.81
N HIS A 73 26.30 -25.77 12.79
CA HIS A 73 27.26 -26.40 11.88
C HIS A 73 28.60 -25.65 11.87
N ASP A 74 29.64 -26.30 11.35
CA ASP A 74 30.99 -25.74 11.20
C ASP A 74 31.08 -24.69 10.06
N GLY A 75 30.19 -23.71 10.07
CA GLY A 75 30.23 -22.56 9.15
C GLY A 75 28.89 -22.19 8.52
N PRO A 76 28.87 -21.10 7.74
CA PRO A 76 27.67 -20.67 7.02
C PRO A 76 27.33 -21.66 5.89
N PRO A 77 26.04 -21.81 5.55
CA PRO A 77 25.60 -22.62 4.43
C PRO A 77 26.22 -22.09 3.12
N HIS A 78 26.59 -22.99 2.22
CA HIS A 78 27.10 -22.66 0.88
C HIS A 78 25.98 -22.29 -0.08
N SER A 79 24.76 -22.76 0.19
CA SER A 79 23.59 -22.48 -0.66
C SER A 79 22.28 -22.49 0.13
N LEU A 80 21.27 -21.81 -0.41
CA LEU A 80 19.90 -21.85 0.14
C LEU A 80 19.30 -23.26 0.17
N ALA A 81 19.76 -24.15 -0.73
CA ALA A 81 19.34 -25.54 -0.77
C ALA A 81 19.81 -26.34 0.45
N GLU A 82 20.91 -25.94 1.11
CA GLU A 82 21.34 -26.59 2.37
C GLU A 82 20.40 -26.24 3.52
N LEU A 83 19.91 -25.00 3.59
CA LEU A 83 18.87 -24.64 4.55
C LEU A 83 17.59 -25.46 4.31
N GLU A 84 17.18 -25.65 3.05
CA GLU A 84 16.00 -26.46 2.72
C GLU A 84 16.16 -27.92 3.11
N ARG A 85 17.37 -28.49 3.00
CA ARG A 85 17.68 -29.87 3.44
C ARG A 85 17.57 -30.03 4.96
N GLU A 86 17.80 -28.97 5.71
CA GLU A 86 17.59 -28.92 7.16
C GLU A 86 16.13 -28.72 7.58
N GLY A 87 15.23 -28.57 6.60
CA GLY A 87 13.82 -28.31 6.84
C GLY A 87 13.49 -26.83 7.03
N ILE A 88 14.45 -25.93 6.84
CA ILE A 88 14.23 -24.49 6.85
C ILE A 88 13.67 -24.10 5.47
N ARG A 89 12.40 -23.72 5.41
CA ARG A 89 11.78 -23.30 4.15
C ARG A 89 12.25 -21.90 3.75
N VAL A 90 12.84 -21.78 2.57
CA VAL A 90 13.19 -20.49 1.99
C VAL A 90 11.99 -19.97 1.18
N PRO A 91 11.32 -18.89 1.62
CA PRO A 91 10.20 -18.34 0.86
C PRO A 91 10.68 -17.74 -0.46
N SER A 92 9.80 -17.72 -1.46
CA SER A 92 10.05 -17.01 -2.73
C SER A 92 9.70 -15.53 -2.59
N CYS A 93 10.42 -14.65 -3.31
CA CYS A 93 10.13 -13.23 -3.31
C CYS A 93 8.71 -12.97 -3.85
N PRO A 94 7.88 -12.16 -3.17
CA PRO A 94 6.51 -11.88 -3.58
C PRO A 94 6.40 -11.13 -4.93
N GLU A 95 7.50 -10.56 -5.42
CA GLU A 95 7.58 -9.92 -6.74
C GLU A 95 8.15 -10.84 -7.83
N GLY A 96 8.37 -12.12 -7.53
CA GLY A 96 8.93 -13.10 -8.48
C GLY A 96 10.45 -13.09 -8.57
N GLY A 97 11.12 -12.32 -7.70
CA GLY A 97 12.58 -12.33 -7.57
C GLY A 97 13.12 -13.64 -7.00
N ARG A 98 14.36 -13.95 -7.36
CA ARG A 98 15.15 -15.02 -6.74
C ARG A 98 16.07 -14.44 -5.68
N TYR A 99 16.14 -15.13 -4.55
CA TYR A 99 17.13 -14.87 -3.50
C TYR A 99 18.44 -15.57 -3.83
N ALA A 100 19.56 -14.89 -3.59
CA ALA A 100 20.90 -15.42 -3.73
C ALA A 100 21.68 -15.19 -2.43
N LEU A 101 22.45 -16.20 -2.03
CA LEU A 101 23.30 -16.16 -0.85
C LEU A 101 24.70 -15.68 -1.24
N ALA A 102 25.17 -14.61 -0.59
CA ALA A 102 26.53 -14.10 -0.73
C ALA A 102 27.21 -14.15 0.64
N GLY A 103 27.72 -15.33 1.01
CA GLY A 103 28.24 -15.60 2.35
C GLY A 103 27.10 -15.67 3.38
N ILE A 104 26.91 -14.59 4.15
CA ILE A 104 25.86 -14.48 5.18
C ILE A 104 24.72 -13.56 4.73
N GLN A 105 24.95 -12.74 3.69
CA GLN A 105 23.97 -11.78 3.22
C GLN A 105 23.05 -12.39 2.16
N ILE A 106 21.77 -12.03 2.24
CA ILE A 106 20.77 -12.43 1.24
C ILE A 106 20.49 -11.26 0.31
N THR A 107 20.71 -11.47 -0.98
CA THR A 107 20.40 -10.50 -2.04
C THR A 107 19.17 -10.95 -2.81
N CYS A 108 18.31 -10.02 -3.22
CA CYS A 108 17.17 -10.30 -4.09
C CYS A 108 17.42 -9.66 -5.46
N SER A 109 17.22 -10.43 -6.52
CA SER A 109 17.35 -9.93 -7.90
C SER A 109 16.40 -8.79 -8.25
N THR A 110 15.24 -8.70 -7.57
CA THR A 110 14.23 -7.66 -7.79
C THR A 110 14.39 -6.45 -6.86
N HIS A 111 14.96 -6.66 -5.67
CA HIS A 111 15.13 -5.62 -4.66
C HIS A 111 16.58 -5.59 -4.16
N PRO A 112 17.40 -4.62 -4.61
CA PRO A 112 18.79 -4.48 -4.14
C PRO A 112 18.82 -4.22 -2.62
#